data_AF-A0A3C0C0L6-F1
#
_entry.id   AF-A0A3C0C0L6-F1
#
_cell.length_a   1.000
_cell.length_b   1.000
_cell.length_c   1.000
_cell.angle_alpha   90.00
_cell.angle_beta   90.00
_cell.angle_gamma   90.00
#
_symmetry.space_group_name_H-M   'P 1'
#
loop_
_entity.id
_entity.type
_entity.pdbx_description
1 polymer ?
#
loop_
_entity_poly.entity_id
_entity_poly.type
_entity_poly.pdbx_seq_one_letter_code
_entity_poly.pdbx_strand_id
1 'polypeptide(L)'
;MQNPMNRSIFVLVAILLLGTVFLISPAQIPVIIFKASLVSLAAILGYWIDYLLFPHMRPGVVDKTETDPIIRASIAIRRAIIIFGTILGFSMAL
;
A
#
# COMPACT_ATOMS: atom_id res chain seq x y z
N MET A 1 -21.23 2.26 32.22
CA MET A 1 -20.09 3.20 32.22
C MET A 1 -19.19 2.86 31.04
N GLN A 2 -19.40 3.51 29.89
CA GLN A 2 -18.54 3.35 28.72
C GLN A 2 -17.24 4.10 29.00
N ASN A 3 -16.17 3.37 29.29
CA ASN A 3 -14.85 3.98 29.50
C ASN A 3 -14.36 4.45 28.13
N PRO A 4 -14.25 5.77 27.85
CA PRO A 4 -13.80 6.23 26.55
C PRO A 4 -12.37 5.72 26.36
N MET A 5 -12.17 4.89 25.34
CA MET A 5 -10.85 4.39 24.94
C MET A 5 -9.90 5.58 24.84
N ASN A 6 -8.95 5.70 25.78
CA ASN A 6 -7.98 6.80 25.82
C ASN A 6 -7.03 6.68 24.62
N ARG A 7 -7.45 7.24 23.47
CA ARG A 7 -6.64 7.32 22.23
C ARG A 7 -5.27 7.96 22.49
N SER A 8 -5.19 8.82 23.49
CA SER A 8 -3.96 9.44 23.99
C SER A 8 -2.91 8.43 24.47
N ILE A 9 -3.31 7.31 25.09
CA ILE A 9 -2.39 6.27 25.54
C ILE A 9 -1.76 5.57 24.33
N PHE A 10 -2.55 5.27 23.30
CA PHE A 10 -2.03 4.68 22.06
C PHE A 10 -1.07 5.62 21.34
N VAL A 11 -1.36 6.91 21.29
CA VAL A 11 -0.46 7.92 20.70
C VAL A 11 0.84 8.02 21.50
N LEU A 12 0.77 8.06 22.84
CA LEU A 12 1.95 8.08 23.70
C LEU A 12 2.83 6.84 23.52
N VAL A 13 2.23 5.66 23.51
CA VAL A 13 2.95 4.40 23.30
C VAL A 13 3.58 4.34 21.89
N ALA A 14 2.89 4.83 20.86
CA ALA A 14 3.42 4.89 19.51
C ALA A 14 4.63 5.83 19.41
N ILE A 15 4.55 7.03 20.00
CA ILE A 15 5.66 7.98 20.02
C ILE A 15 6.86 7.42 20.79
N LEU A 16 6.63 6.76 21.92
CA LEU A 16 7.69 6.19 22.75
C LEU A 16 8.40 5.03 22.03
N LEU A 17 7.64 4.13 21.40
CA LEU A 17 8.21 3.07 20.54
C LEU A 17 9.01 3.65 19.38
N LEU A 18 8.48 4.67 18.70
CA LEU A 18 9.15 5.29 17.55
C LEU A 18 10.43 6.02 17.97
N GLY A 19 10.44 6.70 19.12
CA GLY A 19 11.63 7.31 19.71
C GLY A 19 12.67 6.27 20.17
N THR A 20 12.24 5.13 20.70
CA THR A 20 13.14 4.05 21.12
C THR A 20 13.85 3.42 19.91
N VAL A 21 13.14 3.23 18.79
CA VAL A 21 13.75 2.78 17.51
C VAL A 21 14.81 3.78 17.02
N PHE A 22 14.54 5.09 17.16
CA PHE A 22 15.46 6.15 16.77
C PHE A 22 16.77 6.15 17.60
N LEU A 23 16.67 5.84 18.90
CA LEU A 23 17.81 5.77 19.81
C LEU A 23 18.64 4.48 19.68
N ILE A 24 18.00 3.34 19.42
CA ILE A 24 18.67 2.03 19.36
C ILE A 24 19.46 1.86 18.05
N SER A 25 18.99 2.42 16.93
CA SER A 25 19.69 2.27 15.66
C SER A 25 19.54 3.49 14.75
N PRO A 26 20.26 4.59 15.00
CA PRO A 26 20.31 5.74 14.09
C PRO A 26 20.83 5.37 12.69
N ALA A 27 21.58 4.26 12.58
CA ALA A 27 22.04 3.68 11.31
C ALA A 27 20.92 3.05 10.47
N GLN A 28 19.73 2.82 11.02
CA GLN A 28 18.59 2.26 10.27
C GLN A 28 17.74 3.31 9.56
N ILE A 29 17.93 4.61 9.83
CA ILE A 29 17.22 5.69 9.11
C ILE A 29 17.41 5.59 7.58
N PRO A 30 18.65 5.41 7.06
CA PRO A 30 18.87 5.14 5.63
C PRO A 30 18.14 3.89 5.13
N VAL A 31 18.10 2.82 5.93
CA VAL A 31 17.51 1.53 5.54
C VAL A 31 15.98 1.62 5.45
N ILE A 32 15.35 2.36 6.36
CA ILE A 32 13.91 2.60 6.35
C ILE A 32 13.51 3.46 5.14
N ILE A 33 14.27 4.53 4.87
CA ILE A 33 14.04 5.37 3.68
C ILE A 33 14.22 4.56 2.40
N PHE A 34 15.23 3.69 2.35
CA PHE A 34 15.46 2.80 1.22
C PHE A 34 14.31 1.80 1.02
N LYS A 35 13.88 1.11 2.08
CA LYS A 35 12.72 0.19 2.02
C LYS A 35 11.43 0.91 1.64
N ALA A 36 11.17 2.11 2.15
CA ALA A 36 9.99 2.91 1.80
C ALA A 36 10.02 3.37 0.32
N SER A 37 11.20 3.76 -0.17
CA SER A 37 11.41 4.15 -1.56
C SER A 37 11.17 2.97 -2.50
N LEU A 38 11.67 1.79 -2.14
CA LEU A 38 11.44 0.56 -2.91
C LEU A 38 9.97 0.14 -2.94
N VAL A 39 9.25 0.22 -1.82
CA VAL A 39 7.80 -0.07 -1.79
C VAL A 39 7.03 0.90 -2.68
N SER A 40 7.41 2.18 -2.67
CA SER A 40 6.80 3.20 -3.54
C SER A 40 7.06 2.90 -5.02
N LEU A 41 8.28 2.47 -5.36
CA LEU A 41 8.67 2.08 -6.71
C LEU A 41 7.93 0.80 -7.15
N ALA A 42 7.76 -0.17 -6.26
CA ALA A 42 6.98 -1.38 -6.48
C ALA A 42 5.48 -1.11 -6.74
N ALA A 43 4.91 -0.09 -6.09
CA ALA A 43 3.53 0.34 -6.34
C ALA A 43 3.38 0.97 -7.74
N ILE A 44 4.33 1.81 -8.14
CA ILE A 44 4.35 2.41 -9.49
C ILE A 44 4.51 1.32 -10.56
N LEU A 45 5.41 0.36 -10.35
CA LEU A 45 5.58 -0.78 -11.24
C LEU A 45 4.34 -1.66 -11.32
N GLY A 46 3.68 -1.95 -10.19
CA GLY A 46 2.41 -2.70 -10.17
C GLY A 46 1.31 -2.00 -10.97
N TYR A 47 1.23 -0.66 -10.88
CA TYR A 47 0.32 0.12 -11.70
C TYR A 47 0.66 0.05 -13.19
N TRP A 48 1.94 0.15 -13.55
CA TRP A 48 2.39 0.00 -14.94
C TRP A 48 2.11 -1.40 -15.49
N ILE A 49 2.28 -2.45 -14.69
CA ILE A 49 1.96 -3.83 -15.07
C ILE A 49 0.46 -3.98 -15.31
N ASP A 50 -0.42 -3.46 -14.44
CA ASP A 50 -1.88 -3.46 -14.71
C ASP A 50 -2.21 -2.72 -16.02
N TYR A 51 -1.49 -1.64 -16.32
CA TYR A 51 -1.68 -0.85 -17.55
C TYR A 51 -1.25 -1.59 -18.83
N LEU A 52 -0.15 -2.35 -18.78
CA LEU A 52 0.36 -3.16 -19.88
C LEU A 52 -0.48 -4.41 -20.13
N LEU A 53 -0.93 -5.08 -19.05
CA LEU A 53 -1.67 -6.34 -19.16
C LEU A 53 -3.09 -6.14 -19.71
N PHE A 54 -3.72 -4.99 -19.45
CA PHE A 54 -5.11 -4.72 -19.88
C PHE A 54 -5.28 -3.36 -20.56
N PRO A 55 -4.82 -3.23 -21.82
CA PRO A 55 -4.93 -1.97 -22.58
C PRO A 55 -6.38 -1.48 -22.76
N HIS A 56 -7.36 -2.40 -22.79
CA HIS A 56 -8.77 -2.14 -23.15
C HIS A 56 -9.71 -1.87 -21.95
N MET A 57 -9.34 -2.24 -20.72
CA MET A 57 -10.21 -2.09 -19.53
C MET A 57 -9.90 -0.81 -18.74
N ARG A 58 -9.65 0.30 -19.45
CA ARG A 58 -9.31 1.58 -18.83
C ARG A 58 -10.53 2.15 -18.12
N PRO A 59 -10.40 2.71 -16.90
CA PRO A 59 -11.53 3.27 -16.13
C PRO A 59 -12.21 4.48 -16.78
N GLY A 60 -11.68 5.01 -17.89
CA GLY A 60 -12.36 6.02 -18.72
C GLY A 60 -13.02 5.47 -20.00
N VAL A 61 -12.75 4.22 -20.36
CA VAL A 61 -13.29 3.55 -21.57
C VAL A 61 -14.43 2.61 -21.23
N VAL A 62 -14.32 1.86 -20.13
CA VAL A 62 -15.36 0.94 -19.64
C VAL A 62 -16.57 1.68 -19.03
N ASP A 63 -16.35 2.88 -18.52
CA ASP A 63 -17.37 3.72 -17.84
C ASP A 63 -18.56 4.11 -18.73
N LYS A 64 -18.42 4.01 -20.06
CA LYS A 64 -19.46 4.39 -21.01
C LYS A 64 -20.45 3.27 -21.34
N THR A 65 -20.14 2.00 -21.02
CA THR A 65 -20.85 0.87 -21.64
C THR A 65 -21.29 -0.23 -20.68
N GLU A 66 -20.72 -0.39 -19.47
CA GLU A 66 -21.12 -1.48 -18.56
C GLU A 66 -21.45 -1.01 -17.14
N THR A 67 -22.75 -0.98 -16.84
CA THR A 67 -23.34 -0.56 -15.55
C THR A 67 -23.48 -1.71 -14.55
N ASP A 68 -22.82 -2.85 -14.78
CA ASP A 68 -22.96 -4.01 -13.90
C ASP A 68 -21.97 -3.93 -12.71
N PRO A 69 -22.47 -3.99 -11.46
CA PRO A 69 -21.64 -3.83 -10.27
C PRO A 69 -20.56 -4.93 -10.12
N ILE A 70 -20.81 -6.10 -10.70
CA ILE A 70 -19.93 -7.28 -10.66
C ILE A 70 -18.65 -7.05 -11.49
N ILE A 71 -18.75 -6.36 -12.63
CA ILE A 71 -17.62 -6.10 -13.53
C ILE A 71 -16.70 -5.05 -12.92
N ARG A 72 -17.27 -4.00 -12.32
CA ARG A 72 -16.52 -2.98 -11.58
C ARG A 72 -15.75 -3.58 -10.40
N ALA A 73 -16.39 -4.46 -9.63
CA ALA A 73 -15.74 -5.17 -8.53
C ALA A 73 -14.58 -6.03 -9.02
N SER A 74 -14.75 -6.73 -10.14
CA SER A 74 -13.72 -7.59 -10.74
C SER A 74 -12.47 -6.80 -11.19
N ILE A 75 -12.65 -5.61 -11.77
CA ILE A 75 -11.54 -4.72 -12.16
C ILE A 75 -10.78 -4.20 -10.92
N ALA A 76 -11.51 -3.82 -9.86
CA ALA A 76 -10.90 -3.34 -8.62
C ALA A 76 -10.09 -4.43 -7.91
N ILE A 77 -10.64 -5.65 -7.84
CA ILE A 77 -9.97 -6.81 -7.24
C ILE A 77 -8.69 -7.18 -8.01
N ARG A 78 -8.74 -7.18 -9.35
CA ARG A 78 -7.56 -7.47 -10.19
C ARG A 78 -6.41 -6.49 -9.92
N ARG A 79 -6.72 -5.19 -9.90
CA ARG A 79 -5.75 -4.12 -9.61
C ARG A 79 -5.14 -4.27 -8.22
N ALA A 80 -5.98 -4.57 -7.23
CA ALA A 80 -5.53 -4.80 -5.87
C ALA A 80 -4.56 -5.98 -5.79
N ILE A 81 -4.86 -7.11 -6.47
CA ILE A 81 -3.99 -8.30 -6.45
C ILE A 81 -2.65 -8.05 -7.14
N ILE A 82 -2.63 -7.36 -8.29
CA ILE A 82 -1.37 -7.06 -9.01
C ILE A 82 -0.48 -6.14 -8.16
N ILE A 83 -1.04 -5.06 -7.60
CA ILE A 83 -0.30 -4.12 -6.77
C ILE A 83 0.16 -4.79 -5.46
N PHE A 84 -0.69 -5.61 -4.85
CA PHE A 84 -0.33 -6.34 -3.64
C PHE A 84 0.80 -7.35 -3.90
N GLY A 85 0.75 -8.05 -5.04
CA GLY A 85 1.79 -8.98 -5.47
C GLY A 85 3.15 -8.30 -5.70
N THR A 86 3.16 -7.12 -6.35
CA THR A 86 4.42 -6.39 -6.56
C THR A 86 5.01 -5.85 -5.27
N ILE A 87 4.17 -5.35 -4.35
CA ILE A 87 4.61 -4.88 -3.04
C ILE A 87 5.20 -6.03 -2.21
N LEU A 88 4.52 -7.18 -2.14
CA LEU A 88 5.02 -8.35 -1.42
C LEU A 88 6.32 -8.90 -2.02
N GLY A 89 6.40 -8.99 -3.36
CA GLY A 89 7.60 -9.46 -4.04
C GLY A 89 8.83 -8.58 -3.75
N PHE A 90 8.67 -7.25 -3.82
CA PHE A 90 9.75 -6.32 -3.48
C PHE A 90 10.09 -6.33 -1.98
N SER A 91 9.08 -6.53 -1.11
CA SER A 91 9.29 -6.54 0.34
C SER A 91 9.92 -7.83 0.87
N MET A 92 9.74 -8.98 0.18
CA MET A 92 10.33 -10.27 0.59
C MET A 92 11.68 -10.56 -0.08
N ALA A 93 12.00 -9.91 -1.20
CA ALA A 93 13.30 -10.06 -1.86
C ALA A 93 14.48 -9.48 -1.04
N LEU A 94 14.23 -8.85 0.11
CA LEU A 94 15.24 -8.13 0.92
C LEU A 94 15.03 -8.25 2.44
#